data_AF-A0A7Y3HSY6-F1
#
_entry.id   AF-A0A7Y3HSY6-F1
#
_cell.length_a   1.000
_cell.length_b   1.000
_cell.length_c   1.000
_cell.angle_alpha   90.00
_cell.angle_beta   90.00
_cell.angle_gamma   90.00
#
_symmetry.space_group_name_H-M   'P 1'
#
loop_
_entity.id
_entity.type
_entity.pdbx_description
1 polymer ?
#
loop_
_entity_poly.entity_id
_entity_poly.type
_entity_poly.pdbx_seq_one_letter_code
_entity_poly.pdbx_strand_id
1 'polypeptide(L)' 'VAKLIKAPYFFLAVGSQANVGGAASAPVVAAEFHPSLTSVGILLAVFGYVVGTAGAYLCALLMEVASSM' A
#
# COMPACT_ATOMS: atom_id res chain seq x y z
N VAL A 1 -14.72 3.74 1.40
CA VAL A 1 -14.06 3.55 2.72
C VAL A 1 -13.73 4.88 3.41
N ALA A 2 -12.98 5.81 2.81
CA ALA A 2 -12.58 7.07 3.47
C ALA A 2 -13.72 7.88 4.12
N LYS A 3 -14.90 7.94 3.47
CA LYS A 3 -16.08 8.63 4.01
C LYS A 3 -16.64 7.95 5.28
N LEU A 4 -16.42 6.65 5.44
CA LEU A 4 -16.88 5.85 6.58
C LEU A 4 -15.94 6.00 7.79
N ILE A 5 -14.63 6.06 7.55
CA ILE A 5 -13.61 6.23 8.59
C ILE A 5 -13.27 7.70 8.89
N LYS A 6 -13.96 8.65 8.23
CA LYS A 6 -13.65 10.10 8.27
C LYS A 6 -12.16 10.39 8.06
N ALA A 7 -11.53 9.65 7.15
CA ALA A 7 -10.12 9.85 6.86
C ALA A 7 -9.92 11.12 6.03
N PRO A 8 -8.86 11.91 6.31
CA PRO A 8 -8.46 13.02 5.46
C PRO A 8 -8.19 12.52 4.02
N TYR A 9 -8.50 13.35 3.01
CA TYR A 9 -8.24 13.01 1.61
C TYR A 9 -6.77 12.67 1.33
N PHE A 10 -5.84 13.24 2.11
CA PHE A 10 -4.42 12.88 2.12
C PHE A 10 -4.20 11.36 2.29
N PHE A 11 -4.72 10.76 3.37
CA PHE A 11 -4.53 9.33 3.64
C PHE A 11 -5.23 8.44 2.61
N LEU A 12 -6.32 8.93 2.02
CA LEU A 12 -7.02 8.21 0.96
C LEU A 12 -6.18 8.15 -0.33
N ALA A 13 -5.63 9.28 -0.77
CA ALA A 13 -4.86 9.36 -2.01
C ALA A 13 -3.52 8.60 -1.89
N VAL A 14 -2.80 8.84 -0.81
CA VAL A 14 -1.50 8.19 -0.55
C VAL A 14 -1.67 6.70 -0.25
N GLY A 15 -2.68 6.34 0.56
CA GLY A 15 -2.98 4.94 0.87
C GLY A 15 -3.37 4.11 -0.34
N SER A 16 -4.11 4.69 -1.29
CA SER A 16 -4.45 4.03 -2.56
C SER A 16 -3.18 3.73 -3.38
N GLN A 17 -2.28 4.70 -3.53
CA GLN A 17 -1.01 4.51 -4.25
C GLN A 17 -0.06 3.54 -3.53
N ALA A 18 -0.02 3.58 -2.20
CA ALA A 18 0.76 2.65 -1.39
C ALA A 18 0.26 1.20 -1.54
N ASN A 19 -1.05 0.98 -1.61
CA ASN A 19 -1.65 -0.34 -1.79
C ASN A 19 -1.35 -0.98 -3.15
N VAL A 20 -1.27 -0.16 -4.22
CA VAL A 20 -0.88 -0.66 -5.57
C VAL A 20 0.62 -0.96 -5.65
N GLY A 21 1.40 -0.66 -4.60
CA GLY A 21 2.85 -0.87 -4.58
C GLY A 21 3.65 0.30 -5.16
N GLY A 22 3.05 1.49 -5.24
CA GLY A 22 3.68 2.70 -5.74
C GLY A 22 4.74 3.27 -4.80
N ALA A 23 5.90 2.60 -4.67
CA ALA A 23 7.01 3.08 -3.85
C ALA A 23 7.53 4.46 -4.31
N ALA A 24 7.41 4.76 -5.61
CA ALA A 24 7.73 6.06 -6.19
C ALA A 24 6.55 7.03 -6.21
N SER A 25 5.32 6.57 -6.47
CA SER A 25 4.15 7.44 -6.65
C SER A 25 3.46 7.85 -5.35
N ALA A 26 3.47 7.02 -4.30
CA ALA A 26 2.88 7.37 -3.00
C ALA A 26 3.61 8.53 -2.28
N PRO A 27 4.95 8.61 -2.27
CA PRO A 27 5.67 9.75 -1.69
C PRO A 27 5.44 11.04 -2.47
N VAL A 28 5.38 10.96 -3.81
CA VAL A 28 5.13 12.13 -4.66
C VAL A 28 3.75 12.72 -4.38
N VAL A 29 2.71 11.88 -4.36
CA VAL A 29 1.35 12.31 -4.00
C VAL A 29 1.28 12.84 -2.56
N ALA A 30 2.09 12.31 -1.64
CA ALA A 30 2.16 12.82 -0.27
C ALA A 30 2.87 14.18 -0.16
N ALA A 31 3.94 14.38 -0.93
CA ALA A 31 4.72 15.61 -0.97
C ALA A 31 3.90 16.80 -1.51
N GLU A 32 2.95 16.55 -2.41
CA GLU A 32 2.01 17.54 -2.94
C GLU A 32 1.16 18.20 -1.84
N PHE A 33 0.88 17.50 -0.74
CA PHE A 33 0.14 18.04 0.40
C PHE A 33 1.05 18.75 1.39
N HIS A 34 2.14 18.09 1.82
CA HIS A 34 3.15 18.71 2.68
C HIS A 34 4.46 17.91 2.65
N PRO A 35 5.64 18.55 2.64
CA PRO A 35 6.93 17.84 2.59
C PRO A 35 7.12 16.84 3.73
N SER A 36 6.64 17.14 4.94
CA SER A 36 6.74 16.24 6.10
C SER A 36 5.86 14.98 5.99
N LEU A 37 4.91 14.95 5.06
CA LEU A 37 4.03 13.80 4.84
C LEU A 37 4.64 12.78 3.87
N THR A 38 5.67 13.17 3.10
CA THR A 38 6.42 12.31 2.18
C THR A 38 6.97 11.07 2.88
N SER A 39 7.56 11.23 4.07
CA SER A 39 8.10 10.14 4.88
C SER A 39 7.04 9.15 5.33
N VAL A 40 5.84 9.63 5.68
CA VAL A 40 4.69 8.78 6.00
C VAL A 40 4.27 7.96 4.77
N GLY A 41 4.21 8.59 3.59
CA GLY A 41 3.93 7.89 2.32
C GLY A 41 4.94 6.80 1.98
N ILE A 42 6.23 7.05 2.22
CA ILE A 42 7.30 6.05 2.04
C ILE A 42 7.12 4.87 2.99
N LEU A 43 6.91 5.12 4.28
CA LEU A 43 6.71 4.06 5.28
C LEU A 43 5.48 3.21 4.96
N LEU A 44 4.38 3.84 4.53
CA LEU A 44 3.15 3.15 4.15
C LEU A 44 3.35 2.27 2.91
N ALA A 45 4.11 2.76 1.91
CA ALA A 45 4.43 2.00 0.70
C ALA A 45 5.33 0.80 0.99
N VAL A 46 6.39 0.97 1.80
CA VAL A 46 7.27 -0.14 2.20
C VAL A 46 6.50 -1.19 2.99
N PHE A 47 5.65 -0.76 3.94
CA PHE A 47 4.83 -1.69 4.71
C PHE A 47 3.88 -2.49 3.81
N GLY A 48 3.19 -1.83 2.88
CA GLY A 48 2.33 -2.49 1.89
C GLY A 48 3.09 -3.52 1.05
N TYR A 49 4.34 -3.23 0.67
CA TYR A 49 5.17 -4.13 -0.11
C TYR A 49 5.56 -5.39 0.66
N VAL A 50 5.95 -5.26 1.93
CA VAL A 50 6.30 -6.39 2.80
C VAL A 50 5.10 -7.29 3.03
N VAL A 51 3.96 -6.70 3.42
CA VAL A 51 2.72 -7.45 3.67
C VAL A 51 2.20 -8.10 2.37
N GLY A 52 2.23 -7.37 1.26
CA GLY A 52 1.82 -7.87 -0.05
C GLY A 52 2.68 -9.04 -0.52
N THR A 53 4.00 -8.98 -0.31
CA THR A 53 4.92 -10.06 -0.66
C THR A 53 4.66 -11.32 0.17
N ALA A 54 4.44 -11.17 1.48
CA ALA A 54 4.08 -12.29 2.33
C ALA A 54 2.73 -12.93 1.92
N GLY A 55 1.73 -12.10 1.58
CA GLY A 55 0.45 -12.56 1.06
C GLY A 55 0.57 -13.26 -0.29
N ALA A 56 1.41 -12.74 -1.20
CA ALA A 56 1.68 -13.36 -2.49
C ALA A 56 2.36 -14.73 -2.35
N TYR A 57 3.31 -14.86 -1.41
CA TYR A 57 3.95 -16.13 -1.08
C TYR A 57 2.94 -17.15 -0.55
N LEU A 58 2.04 -16.73 0.34
CA LEU A 58 0.97 -17.59 0.85
C LEU A 58 0.01 -18.02 -0.28
N CYS A 59 -0.35 -17.09 -1.18
CA CYS A 59 -1.12 -17.42 -2.39
C CYS A 59 -0.39 -18.44 -3.28
N ALA A 60 0.93 -18.32 -3.45
CA ALA A 60 1.71 -19.27 -4.22
C ALA A 60 1.67 -20.68 -3.61
N LEU A 61 1.81 -20.80 -2.28
CA LEU A 61 1.66 -22.08 -1.58
C LEU A 61 0.25 -22.66 -1.74
N LEU A 62 -0.79 -21.82 -1.67
CA LEU A 62 -2.18 -22.28 -1.90
C LEU A 62 -2.39 -22.75 -3.35
N MET A 63 -1.79 -22.07 -4.33
CA MET A 63 -1.82 -22.50 -5.74
C MET A 63 -1.05 -23.81 -5.93
N GLU A 64 0.09 -24.00 -5.28
CA GLU A 64 0.86 -25.25 -5.32
C GLU A 64 -0.01 -26.41 -4.81
N VAL A 65 -0.64 -26.25 -3.64
CA VAL A 65 -1.58 -27.24 -3.09
C VAL A 65 -2.74 -27.51 -4.06
N ALA A 66 -3.38 -26.47 -4.60
CA ALA A 66 -4.51 -26.62 -5.52
C ALA A 66 -4.12 -27.27 -6.86
N SER A 67 -2.89 -27.03 -7.34
CA SER A 67 -2.36 -27.62 -8.58
C SER A 67 -1.88 -29.06 -8.42
N SER A 68 -1.59 -29.47 -7.18
CA SER A 68 -1.18 -30.84 -6.84
C SER A 68 -2.36 -31.80 -6.60
N MET A 69 -3.61 -31.30 -6.68
CA MET A 69 -4.84 -32.09 -6.61
C MET A 69 -5.31 -32.57 -7.99
#